data_AF-K1UIM6-F1
#
_entry.id   AF-K1UIM6-F1
#
_cell.length_a   1.000
_cell.length_b   1.000
_cell.length_c   1.000
_cell.angle_alpha   90.00
_cell.angle_beta   90.00
_cell.angle_gamma   90.00
#
_symmetry.space_group_name_H-M   'P 1'
#
loop_
_entity.id
_entity.type
_entity.pdbx_description
1 polymer ?
#
loop_
_entity_poly.entity_id
_entity_poly.type
_entity_poly.pdbx_seq_one_letter_code
_entity_poly.pdbx_strand_id
1 'polypeptide(L)'
;LFGMIAIAQLVQYNLTYTAAYKESANRRIVLAEKLRKLPLSFFEKKNLADLTTTIMGDCTALERTFSNAIPQLLGTILMFVIMSVGLAVLDWRMALCIIVPVPVASIVVVLARKAQSKAELENLEAKRCAYDAVQEYIDTIKELKAYSKTDVYLDELDKKLENVIRCSFRNELAPGASTTAAQFILRFGLVAVLLIGGNLVIEGMLSIPMLILFLLSSGRIYDPFT
;
A
#
# COMPACT_ATOMS: atom_id res chain seq x y z
N LEU A 1 -11.47 14.70 27.31
CA LEU A 1 -11.07 14.48 25.90
C LEU A 1 -10.02 13.37 25.76
N PHE A 2 -8.85 13.51 26.39
CA PHE A 2 -7.77 12.51 26.32
C PHE A 2 -8.16 11.10 26.76
N GLY A 3 -8.96 10.96 27.83
CA GLY A 3 -9.45 9.64 28.28
C GLY A 3 -10.37 8.94 27.27
N MET A 4 -11.26 9.68 26.59
CA MET A 4 -12.10 9.09 25.53
C MET A 4 -11.28 8.68 24.31
N ILE A 5 -10.29 9.48 23.92
CA ILE A 5 -9.38 9.15 22.82
C ILE A 5 -8.57 7.89 23.16
N ALA A 6 -8.06 7.78 24.39
CA ALA A 6 -7.30 6.61 24.85
C ALA A 6 -8.17 5.34 24.88
N ILE A 7 -9.42 5.43 25.35
CA ILE A 7 -10.36 4.30 25.37
C ILE A 7 -10.72 3.88 23.94
N ALA A 8 -10.98 4.84 23.05
CA ALA A 8 -11.26 4.54 21.64
C ALA A 8 -10.06 3.88 20.95
N GLN A 9 -8.83 4.36 21.19
CA GLN A 9 -7.62 3.73 20.69
C GLN A 9 -7.40 2.34 21.26
N LEU A 10 -7.64 2.12 22.54
CA LEU A 10 -7.52 0.79 23.17
C LEU A 10 -8.54 -0.21 22.62
N VAL A 11 -9.78 0.23 22.43
CA VAL A 11 -10.85 -0.60 21.83
C VAL A 11 -10.52 -0.92 20.37
N GLN A 12 -10.11 0.08 19.58
CA GLN A 12 -9.69 -0.11 18.20
C GLN A 12 -8.49 -1.06 18.11
N TYR A 13 -7.49 -0.87 18.97
CA TYR A 13 -6.30 -1.72 19.02
C TYR A 13 -6.65 -3.16 19.39
N ASN A 14 -7.44 -3.37 20.44
CA ASN A 14 -7.81 -4.71 20.87
C ASN A 14 -8.71 -5.44 19.87
N LEU A 15 -9.71 -4.78 19.29
CA LEU A 15 -10.60 -5.43 18.32
C LEU A 15 -9.88 -5.75 17.02
N THR A 16 -8.99 -4.87 16.57
CA THR A 16 -8.30 -5.01 15.30
C THR A 16 -7.13 -5.99 15.39
N TYR A 17 -6.19 -5.75 16.31
CA TYR A 17 -4.99 -6.54 16.39
C TYR A 17 -5.27 -7.91 16.99
N THR A 18 -6.04 -8.01 18.08
CA THR A 18 -6.27 -9.31 18.73
C THR A 18 -7.05 -10.26 17.83
N ALA A 19 -8.05 -9.77 17.10
CA ALA A 19 -8.79 -10.59 16.14
C ALA A 19 -7.91 -11.01 14.95
N ALA A 20 -7.12 -10.09 14.39
CA ALA A 20 -6.22 -10.40 13.27
C ALA A 20 -5.10 -11.38 13.67
N TYR A 21 -4.49 -11.21 14.85
CA TYR A 21 -3.46 -12.12 15.36
C TYR A 21 -4.03 -13.52 15.65
N LYS A 22 -5.23 -13.59 16.23
CA LYS A 22 -5.88 -14.87 16.52
C LYS A 22 -6.27 -15.62 15.25
N GLU A 23 -6.76 -14.91 14.24
CA GLU A 23 -7.06 -15.48 12.93
C GLU A 23 -5.80 -15.90 12.15
N SER A 24 -4.71 -15.11 12.21
CA SER A 24 -3.40 -15.47 11.65
C SER A 24 -2.85 -16.76 12.27
N ALA A 25 -2.88 -16.87 13.60
CA ALA A 25 -2.44 -18.05 14.32
C ALA A 25 -3.26 -19.30 13.92
N ASN A 26 -4.58 -19.16 13.82
CA ASN A 26 -5.45 -20.26 13.42
C ASN A 26 -5.16 -20.74 11.99
N ARG A 27 -4.89 -19.81 11.04
CA ARG A 27 -4.48 -20.14 9.67
C ARG A 27 -3.14 -20.87 9.60
N ARG A 28 -2.16 -20.48 10.42
CA ARG A 28 -0.86 -21.19 10.52
C ARG A 28 -1.05 -22.63 11.00
N ILE A 29 -1.93 -22.85 11.98
CA ILE A 29 -2.26 -24.20 12.49
C ILE A 29 -2.96 -25.03 11.41
N VAL A 30 -3.94 -24.47 10.69
CA VAL A 30 -4.65 -25.15 9.60
C VAL A 30 -3.71 -25.51 8.45
N LEU A 31 -2.78 -24.62 8.08
CA LEU A 31 -1.76 -24.89 7.07
C LEU A 31 -0.81 -26.01 7.52
N ALA A 32 -0.35 -25.99 8.77
CA ALA A 32 0.47 -27.05 9.35
C ALA A 32 -0.25 -28.41 9.34
N GLU A 33 -1.55 -28.45 9.67
CA GLU A 33 -2.34 -29.67 9.57
C GLU A 33 -2.49 -30.18 8.13
N LYS A 34 -2.68 -29.28 7.16
CA LYS A 34 -2.75 -29.65 5.75
C LYS A 34 -1.42 -30.23 5.25
N LEU A 35 -0.30 -29.62 5.63
CA LEU A 35 1.04 -30.12 5.32
C LEU A 35 1.27 -31.51 5.92
N ARG A 36 0.82 -31.75 7.16
CA ARG A 36 0.92 -33.06 7.82
C ARG A 36 0.19 -34.18 7.06
N LYS A 37 -0.88 -33.85 6.33
CA LYS A 37 -1.70 -34.82 5.59
C LYS A 37 -1.21 -35.11 4.18
N LEU A 38 -0.15 -34.43 3.71
CA LEU A 38 0.39 -34.64 2.37
C LEU A 38 1.25 -35.92 2.31
N PRO A 39 1.18 -36.68 1.20
CA PRO A 39 1.99 -37.90 1.03
C PRO A 39 3.48 -37.56 0.91
N LEU A 40 4.35 -38.45 1.41
CA LEU A 40 5.81 -38.29 1.36
C LEU A 40 6.37 -38.01 -0.05
N SER A 41 5.74 -38.57 -1.09
CA SER A 41 6.11 -38.32 -2.49
C SER A 41 6.01 -36.83 -2.92
N PHE A 42 5.21 -36.02 -2.21
CA PHE A 42 5.15 -34.57 -2.42
C PHE A 42 6.40 -33.85 -1.88
N PHE A 43 6.98 -34.36 -0.79
CA PHE A 43 8.18 -33.82 -0.15
C PHE A 43 9.48 -34.29 -0.82
N GLU A 44 9.46 -35.41 -1.53
CA GLU A 44 10.62 -35.88 -2.33
C GLU A 44 10.82 -35.07 -3.62
N LYS A 45 9.75 -34.47 -4.16
CA LYS A 45 9.82 -33.70 -5.42
C LYS A 45 10.14 -32.21 -5.23
N LYS A 46 10.21 -31.71 -3.99
CA LYS A 46 10.30 -30.28 -3.70
C LYS A 46 11.24 -30.02 -2.53
N ASN A 47 12.08 -29.00 -2.64
CA ASN A 47 13.07 -28.67 -1.60
C ASN A 47 12.33 -28.22 -0.31
N LEU A 48 12.39 -29.03 0.74
CA LEU A 48 11.67 -28.82 2.02
C LEU A 48 11.98 -27.45 2.66
N ALA A 49 13.23 -26.99 2.51
CA ALA A 49 13.66 -25.68 3.01
C ALA A 49 12.95 -24.55 2.25
N ASP A 50 12.90 -24.63 0.92
CA ASP A 50 12.25 -23.63 0.06
C ASP A 50 10.73 -23.59 0.28
N LEU A 51 10.10 -24.76 0.44
CA LEU A 51 8.68 -24.88 0.76
C LEU A 51 8.34 -24.21 2.11
N THR A 52 9.15 -24.48 3.13
CA THR A 52 8.94 -23.92 4.49
C THR A 52 9.15 -22.41 4.49
N THR A 53 10.17 -21.92 3.76
CA THR A 53 10.48 -20.49 3.64
C THR A 53 9.36 -19.75 2.90
N THR A 54 8.86 -20.33 1.82
CA THR A 54 7.71 -19.78 1.05
C THR A 54 6.45 -19.72 1.91
N ILE A 55 6.11 -20.81 2.63
CA ILE A 55 4.91 -20.87 3.46
C ILE A 55 4.99 -19.89 4.64
N MET A 56 6.17 -19.77 5.29
CA MET A 56 6.37 -18.78 6.35
C MET A 56 6.31 -17.35 5.82
N GLY A 57 6.86 -17.10 4.63
CA GLY A 57 6.76 -15.82 3.93
C GLY A 57 5.30 -15.44 3.66
N ASP A 58 4.53 -16.35 3.07
CA ASP A 58 3.11 -16.17 2.75
C ASP A 58 2.26 -15.95 4.01
N CYS A 59 2.51 -16.71 5.09
CA CYS A 59 1.81 -16.50 6.37
C CYS A 59 2.11 -15.12 6.96
N THR A 60 3.36 -14.66 6.86
CA THR A 60 3.76 -13.33 7.35
C THR A 60 3.13 -12.23 6.51
N ALA A 61 3.05 -12.41 5.19
CA ALA A 61 2.38 -11.48 4.29
C ALA A 61 0.87 -11.39 4.62
N LEU A 62 0.19 -12.53 4.75
CA LEU A 62 -1.21 -12.58 5.14
C LEU A 62 -1.44 -11.90 6.49
N GLU A 63 -0.61 -12.20 7.48
CA GLU A 63 -0.71 -11.57 8.80
C GLU A 63 -0.62 -10.05 8.71
N ARG A 64 0.34 -9.50 7.95
CA ARG A 64 0.44 -8.05 7.74
C ARG A 64 -0.78 -7.49 7.03
N THR A 65 -1.33 -8.19 6.04
CA THR A 65 -2.54 -7.76 5.33
C THR A 65 -3.74 -7.72 6.27
N PHE A 66 -3.94 -8.73 7.11
CA PHE A 66 -5.06 -8.80 8.05
C PHE A 66 -4.89 -7.88 9.27
N SER A 67 -3.67 -7.68 9.75
CA SER A 67 -3.41 -6.86 10.95
C SER A 67 -3.30 -5.37 10.67
N ASN A 68 -2.83 -4.96 9.49
CA ASN A 68 -2.62 -3.55 9.16
C ASN A 68 -3.43 -3.10 7.95
N ALA A 69 -3.31 -3.77 6.80
CA ALA A 69 -3.87 -3.25 5.56
C ALA A 69 -5.41 -3.24 5.54
N ILE A 70 -6.06 -4.36 5.87
CA ILE A 70 -7.53 -4.47 5.86
C ILE A 70 -8.16 -3.52 6.89
N PRO A 71 -7.72 -3.49 8.15
CA PRO A 71 -8.32 -2.60 9.13
C PRO A 71 -8.11 -1.13 8.81
N GLN A 72 -6.94 -0.76 8.28
CA GLN A 72 -6.67 0.61 7.87
C GLN A 72 -7.55 1.02 6.69
N LEU A 73 -7.72 0.16 5.69
CA LEU A 73 -8.63 0.41 4.56
C LEU A 73 -10.09 0.57 5.02
N LEU A 74 -10.59 -0.36 5.84
CA LEU A 74 -11.95 -0.28 6.38
C LEU A 74 -12.13 0.96 7.26
N GLY A 75 -11.15 1.29 8.10
CA GLY A 75 -11.16 2.48 8.93
C GLY A 75 -11.23 3.75 8.10
N THR A 76 -10.41 3.88 7.06
CA THR A 76 -10.43 5.02 6.14
C THR A 76 -11.76 5.14 5.41
N ILE A 77 -12.32 4.04 4.90
CA ILE A 77 -13.62 4.05 4.20
C ILE A 77 -14.76 4.45 5.15
N LEU A 78 -14.82 3.84 6.33
CA LEU A 78 -15.85 4.15 7.33
C LEU A 78 -15.76 5.60 7.80
N MET A 79 -14.55 6.09 8.11
CA MET A 79 -14.31 7.49 8.48
C MET A 79 -14.76 8.43 7.37
N PHE A 80 -14.37 8.14 6.12
CA PHE A 80 -14.76 8.94 4.97
C PHE A 80 -16.28 9.01 4.81
N VAL A 81 -16.99 7.88 4.91
CA VAL A 81 -18.46 7.84 4.78
C VAL A 81 -19.13 8.60 5.93
N ILE A 82 -18.74 8.35 7.18
CA ILE A 82 -19.34 9.00 8.35
C ILE A 82 -19.14 10.53 8.29
N MET A 83 -17.92 10.99 7.99
CA MET A 83 -17.65 12.42 7.88
C MET A 83 -18.36 13.03 6.66
N SER A 84 -18.38 12.34 5.52
CA SER A 84 -19.06 12.82 4.31
C SER A 84 -20.55 13.04 4.55
N VAL A 85 -21.22 12.06 5.18
CA VAL A 85 -22.64 12.17 5.54
C VAL A 85 -22.84 13.28 6.57
N GLY A 86 -22.02 13.35 7.61
CA GLY A 86 -22.11 14.39 8.63
C GLY A 86 -21.97 15.80 8.05
N LEU A 87 -21.01 16.01 7.15
CA LEU A 87 -20.79 17.30 6.47
C LEU A 87 -21.94 17.63 5.51
N ALA A 88 -22.45 16.64 4.78
CA ALA A 88 -23.55 16.84 3.83
C ALA A 88 -24.87 17.25 4.52
N VAL A 89 -25.10 16.75 5.74
CA VAL A 89 -26.24 17.16 6.57
C VAL A 89 -26.12 18.61 7.06
N LEU A 90 -24.89 19.08 7.33
CA LEU A 90 -24.66 20.46 7.76
C LEU A 90 -24.80 21.46 6.60
N ASP A 91 -24.04 21.27 5.53
CA ASP A 91 -24.19 22.02 4.28
C ASP A 91 -23.66 21.17 3.11
N TRP A 92 -24.58 20.76 2.24
CA TRP A 92 -24.27 19.88 1.11
C TRP A 92 -23.34 20.54 0.07
N ARG A 93 -23.34 21.87 -0.06
CA ARG A 93 -22.49 22.60 -1.02
C ARG A 93 -21.03 22.54 -0.58
N MET A 94 -20.80 22.79 0.72
CA MET A 94 -19.47 22.68 1.33
C MET A 94 -18.98 21.23 1.38
N ALA A 95 -19.88 20.28 1.67
CA ALA A 95 -19.54 18.86 1.66
C ALA A 95 -19.06 18.38 0.28
N LEU A 96 -19.72 18.79 -0.81
CA LEU A 96 -19.31 18.44 -2.17
C LEU A 96 -17.89 18.94 -2.49
N CYS A 97 -17.51 20.13 -2.02
CA CYS A 97 -16.17 20.68 -2.21
C CYS A 97 -15.07 19.80 -1.59
N ILE A 98 -15.41 19.07 -0.52
CA ILE A 98 -14.49 18.17 0.18
C ILE A 98 -14.54 16.75 -0.38
N ILE A 99 -15.74 16.29 -0.74
CA ILE A 99 -15.98 14.92 -1.17
C ILE A 99 -15.46 14.70 -2.59
N VAL A 100 -15.67 15.64 -3.52
CA VAL A 100 -15.35 15.47 -4.96
C VAL A 100 -13.84 15.28 -5.25
N PRO A 101 -12.90 15.99 -4.59
CA PRO A 101 -11.47 15.76 -4.80
C PRO A 101 -11.01 14.33 -4.48
N VAL A 102 -11.62 13.66 -3.51
CA VAL A 102 -11.24 12.31 -3.05
C VAL A 102 -11.40 11.22 -4.13
N PRO A 103 -12.57 11.02 -4.77
CA PRO A 103 -12.72 10.04 -5.83
C PRO A 103 -11.89 10.44 -7.07
N VAL A 104 -11.74 11.73 -7.37
CA VAL A 104 -10.90 12.18 -8.49
C VAL A 104 -9.43 11.79 -8.25
N ALA A 105 -8.89 12.09 -7.08
CA ALA A 105 -7.54 11.68 -6.68
C ALA A 105 -7.39 10.15 -6.70
N SER A 106 -8.38 9.42 -6.18
CA SER A 106 -8.40 7.95 -6.16
C SER A 106 -8.37 7.36 -7.57
N ILE A 107 -9.15 7.91 -8.50
CA ILE A 107 -9.18 7.48 -9.91
C ILE A 107 -7.82 7.69 -10.57
N VAL A 108 -7.17 8.85 -10.35
CA VAL A 108 -5.82 9.12 -10.88
C VAL A 108 -4.83 8.06 -10.40
N VAL A 109 -4.83 7.73 -9.12
CA VAL A 109 -3.94 6.69 -8.55
C VAL A 109 -4.25 5.30 -9.12
N VAL A 110 -5.53 4.93 -9.22
CA VAL A 110 -5.94 3.61 -9.73
C VAL A 110 -5.59 3.45 -11.20
N LEU A 111 -5.84 4.47 -12.02
CA LEU A 111 -5.50 4.46 -13.44
C LEU A 111 -3.99 4.39 -13.65
N ALA A 112 -3.22 5.16 -12.87
CA ALA A 112 -1.77 5.10 -12.89
C ALA A 112 -1.24 3.72 -12.54
N ARG A 113 -1.74 3.11 -11.45
CA ARG A 113 -1.38 1.73 -11.07
C ARG A 113 -1.72 0.73 -12.17
N LYS A 114 -2.89 0.86 -12.81
CA LYS A 114 -3.30 -0.03 -13.90
C LYS A 114 -2.39 0.11 -15.12
N ALA A 115 -2.02 1.34 -15.48
CA ALA A 115 -1.09 1.61 -16.58
C ALA A 115 0.33 1.11 -16.28
N GLN A 116 0.71 1.06 -15.00
CA GLN A 116 2.03 0.63 -14.54
C GLN A 116 2.21 -0.89 -14.49
N SER A 117 1.13 -1.68 -14.52
CA SER A 117 1.21 -3.15 -14.40
C SER A 117 2.23 -3.81 -15.35
N LYS A 118 2.39 -3.26 -16.56
CA LYS A 118 3.42 -3.73 -17.51
C LYS A 118 4.85 -3.41 -17.05
N ALA A 119 5.08 -2.20 -16.54
CA ALA A 119 6.39 -1.80 -16.02
C ALA A 119 6.77 -2.59 -14.74
N GLU A 120 5.78 -2.96 -13.94
CA GLU A 120 5.95 -3.82 -12.77
C GLU A 120 6.37 -5.24 -13.18
N LEU A 121 5.74 -5.81 -14.21
CA LEU A 121 6.13 -7.11 -14.76
C LEU A 121 7.57 -7.08 -15.30
N GLU A 122 7.92 -6.06 -16.09
CA GLU A 122 9.29 -5.88 -16.61
C GLU A 122 10.31 -5.70 -15.48
N ASN A 123 9.93 -5.06 -14.36
CA ASN A 123 10.78 -4.96 -13.17
C ASN A 123 11.02 -6.32 -12.50
N LEU A 124 9.95 -7.11 -12.33
CA LEU A 124 10.03 -8.44 -11.74
C LEU A 124 10.88 -9.39 -12.58
N GLU A 125 10.72 -9.34 -13.90
CA GLU A 125 11.55 -10.13 -14.84
C GLU A 125 13.02 -9.72 -14.76
N ALA A 126 13.33 -8.42 -14.79
CA ALA A 126 14.71 -7.94 -14.67
C ALA A 126 15.36 -8.41 -13.35
N LYS A 127 14.62 -8.33 -12.23
CA LYS A 127 15.08 -8.84 -10.94
C LYS A 127 15.34 -10.34 -10.97
N ARG A 128 14.44 -11.14 -11.53
CA ARG A 128 14.63 -12.59 -11.67
C ARG A 128 15.89 -12.91 -12.47
N CYS A 129 16.10 -12.28 -13.62
CA CYS A 129 17.31 -12.47 -14.43
C CYS A 129 18.61 -12.14 -13.66
N ALA A 130 18.59 -11.10 -12.81
CA ALA A 130 19.74 -10.77 -11.97
C ALA A 130 19.94 -11.80 -10.85
N TYR A 131 18.87 -12.27 -10.20
CA TYR A 131 18.96 -13.34 -9.20
C TYR A 131 19.50 -14.64 -9.79
N ASP A 132 19.02 -15.04 -10.97
CA ASP A 132 19.48 -16.25 -11.67
C ASP A 132 20.98 -16.14 -12.02
N ALA A 133 21.45 -14.96 -12.46
CA ALA A 133 22.87 -14.73 -12.72
C ALA A 133 23.73 -14.77 -11.45
N VAL A 134 23.25 -14.22 -10.33
CA VAL A 134 23.97 -14.33 -9.06
C VAL A 134 24.04 -15.79 -8.60
N GLN A 135 22.96 -16.55 -8.78
CA GLN A 135 22.92 -17.97 -8.42
C GLN A 135 23.90 -18.79 -9.28
N GLU A 136 23.89 -18.61 -10.60
CA GLU A 136 24.82 -19.26 -11.52
C GLU A 136 26.28 -18.94 -11.21
N TYR A 137 26.59 -17.69 -10.84
CA TYR A 137 27.92 -17.31 -10.37
C TYR A 137 28.35 -18.12 -9.15
N ILE A 138 27.48 -18.27 -8.15
CA ILE A 138 27.77 -19.02 -6.92
C ILE A 138 28.01 -20.49 -7.23
N ASP A 139 27.18 -21.08 -8.08
CA ASP A 139 27.27 -22.50 -8.46
C ASP A 139 28.55 -22.78 -9.28
N THR A 140 28.97 -21.83 -10.11
CA THR A 140 30.07 -22.00 -11.09
C THR A 140 31.38 -21.32 -10.68
N ILE A 141 31.46 -20.73 -9.48
CA ILE A 141 32.59 -19.89 -9.05
C ILE A 141 33.96 -20.60 -9.11
N LYS A 142 33.99 -21.91 -8.80
CA LYS A 142 35.23 -22.70 -8.83
C LYS A 142 35.76 -22.85 -10.25
N GLU A 143 34.86 -23.07 -11.21
CA GLU A 143 35.18 -23.21 -12.63
C GLU A 143 35.62 -21.86 -13.21
N LEU A 144 34.87 -20.78 -12.92
CA LEU A 144 35.20 -19.42 -13.36
C LEU A 144 36.60 -18.98 -12.87
N LYS A 145 36.97 -19.32 -11.62
CA LYS A 145 38.31 -19.06 -11.09
C LYS A 145 39.38 -19.92 -11.75
N ALA A 146 39.11 -21.21 -12.00
CA ALA A 146 40.04 -22.11 -12.66
C ALA A 146 40.35 -21.68 -14.11
N TYR A 147 39.38 -21.10 -14.82
CA TYR A 147 39.54 -20.58 -16.17
C TYR A 147 39.90 -19.07 -16.23
N SER A 148 40.10 -18.41 -15.08
CA SER A 148 40.36 -16.97 -14.98
C SER A 148 39.33 -16.10 -15.75
N LYS A 149 38.05 -16.51 -15.76
CA LYS A 149 36.95 -15.82 -16.46
C LYS A 149 36.01 -15.01 -15.55
N THR A 150 36.37 -14.86 -14.28
CA THR A 150 35.57 -14.13 -13.28
C THR A 150 35.20 -12.73 -13.74
N ASP A 151 36.15 -11.95 -14.25
CA ASP A 151 35.92 -10.55 -14.62
C ASP A 151 34.93 -10.41 -15.79
N VAL A 152 34.95 -11.35 -16.75
CA VAL A 152 34.01 -11.38 -17.88
C VAL A 152 32.58 -11.64 -17.38
N TYR A 153 32.42 -12.56 -16.43
CA TYR A 153 31.12 -12.85 -15.83
C TYR A 153 30.60 -11.65 -15.02
N LEU A 154 31.47 -10.99 -14.26
CA LEU A 154 31.11 -9.81 -13.48
C LEU A 154 30.65 -8.64 -14.36
N ASP A 155 31.29 -8.41 -15.51
CA ASP A 155 30.85 -7.39 -16.49
C ASP A 155 29.45 -7.70 -17.06
N GLU A 156 29.12 -8.98 -17.28
CA GLU A 156 27.79 -9.39 -17.71
C GLU A 156 26.74 -9.25 -16.58
N LEU A 157 27.12 -9.57 -15.35
CA LEU A 157 26.28 -9.37 -14.17
C LEU A 157 25.98 -7.88 -13.94
N ASP A 158 26.96 -7.00 -14.09
CA ASP A 158 26.79 -5.55 -13.96
C ASP A 158 25.75 -5.02 -14.96
N LYS A 159 25.78 -5.49 -16.22
CA LYS A 159 24.76 -5.13 -17.23
C LYS A 159 23.35 -5.56 -16.82
N LYS A 160 23.21 -6.75 -16.22
CA LYS A 160 21.92 -7.25 -15.70
C LYS A 160 21.44 -6.40 -14.53
N LEU A 161 22.34 -6.01 -13.62
CA LEU A 161 22.03 -5.13 -12.49
C LEU A 161 21.67 -3.71 -12.95
N GLU A 162 22.35 -3.17 -13.95
CA GLU A 162 22.03 -1.85 -14.52
C GLU A 162 20.63 -1.85 -15.16
N ASN A 163 20.25 -2.95 -15.82
CA ASN A 163 18.88 -3.13 -16.30
C ASN A 163 17.85 -3.15 -15.16
N VAL A 164 18.16 -3.79 -14.01
CA VAL A 164 17.30 -3.74 -12.81
C VAL A 164 17.14 -2.31 -12.31
N ILE A 165 18.22 -1.53 -12.26
CA ILE A 165 18.17 -0.12 -11.84
C ILE A 165 17.26 0.67 -12.76
N ARG A 166 17.45 0.55 -14.08
CA ARG A 166 16.64 1.25 -15.09
C ARG A 166 15.17 0.88 -15.02
N CYS A 167 14.85 -0.42 -14.91
CA CYS A 167 13.48 -0.89 -14.78
C CYS A 167 12.86 -0.46 -13.45
N SER A 168 13.63 -0.38 -12.36
CA SER A 168 13.16 0.10 -11.06
C SER A 168 12.84 1.57 -11.05
N PHE A 169 13.73 2.39 -11.62
CA PHE A 169 13.49 3.82 -11.73
C PHE A 169 12.22 4.13 -12.54
N ARG A 170 12.04 3.48 -13.70
CA ARG A 170 10.82 3.65 -14.51
C ARG A 170 9.57 3.14 -13.81
N ASN A 171 9.67 2.07 -13.03
CA ASN A 171 8.57 1.54 -12.25
C ASN A 171 8.20 2.45 -11.07
N GLU A 172 9.13 3.24 -10.53
CA GLU A 172 8.88 4.12 -9.37
C GLU A 172 8.42 5.53 -9.77
N LEU A 173 8.87 6.03 -10.92
CA LEU A 173 8.52 7.36 -11.42
C LEU A 173 7.01 7.54 -11.66
N ALA A 174 6.37 6.62 -12.37
CA ALA A 174 4.96 6.72 -12.72
C ALA A 174 4.02 6.76 -11.49
N PRO A 175 4.16 5.85 -10.49
CA PRO A 175 3.35 5.93 -9.29
C PRO A 175 3.70 7.14 -8.43
N GLY A 176 4.99 7.51 -8.32
CA GLY A 176 5.42 8.68 -7.54
C GLY A 176 4.88 10.00 -8.09
N ALA A 177 4.86 10.17 -9.42
CA ALA A 177 4.24 11.31 -10.07
C ALA A 177 2.72 11.33 -9.86
N SER A 178 2.09 10.16 -9.91
CA SER A 178 0.63 10.03 -9.78
C SER A 178 0.14 10.26 -8.35
N THR A 179 0.87 9.80 -7.34
CA THR A 179 0.56 10.11 -5.93
C THR A 179 0.73 11.59 -5.66
N THR A 180 1.78 12.21 -6.20
CA THR A 180 1.99 13.67 -6.08
C THR A 180 0.85 14.45 -6.74
N ALA A 181 0.41 14.06 -7.94
CA ALA A 181 -0.74 14.66 -8.61
C ALA A 181 -2.03 14.51 -7.79
N ALA A 182 -2.26 13.33 -7.20
CA ALA A 182 -3.40 13.08 -6.31
C ALA A 182 -3.37 14.00 -5.07
N GLN A 183 -2.20 14.19 -4.46
CA GLN A 183 -2.05 15.12 -3.34
C GLN A 183 -2.36 16.57 -3.72
N PHE A 184 -1.97 17.01 -4.92
CA PHE A 184 -2.34 18.34 -5.43
C PHE A 184 -3.85 18.49 -5.60
N ILE A 185 -4.54 17.47 -6.11
CA ILE A 185 -6.00 17.47 -6.25
C ILE A 185 -6.69 17.62 -4.88
N LEU A 186 -6.23 16.88 -3.87
CA LEU A 186 -6.76 17.00 -2.51
C LEU A 186 -6.52 18.39 -1.91
N ARG A 187 -5.32 18.95 -2.09
CA ARG A 187 -5.01 20.32 -1.64
C ARG A 187 -5.86 21.38 -2.32
N PHE A 188 -6.23 21.17 -3.60
CA PHE A 188 -7.19 22.04 -4.29
C PHE A 188 -8.57 22.03 -3.63
N GLY A 189 -8.97 20.90 -3.01
CA GLY A 189 -10.19 20.81 -2.21
C GLY A 189 -10.19 21.79 -1.03
N LEU A 190 -9.07 21.97 -0.34
CA LEU A 190 -8.94 22.97 0.73
C LEU A 190 -9.14 24.39 0.21
N VAL A 191 -8.54 24.70 -0.95
CA VAL A 191 -8.68 26.02 -1.59
C VAL A 191 -10.13 26.26 -2.01
N ALA A 192 -10.79 25.25 -2.56
CA ALA A 192 -12.21 25.33 -2.94
C ALA A 192 -13.11 25.62 -1.74
N VAL A 193 -12.90 24.91 -0.62
CA VAL A 193 -13.63 25.17 0.65
C VAL A 193 -13.42 26.59 1.13
N LEU A 194 -12.20 27.12 1.04
CA LEU A 194 -11.90 28.47 1.49
C LEU A 194 -12.54 29.55 0.61
N LEU A 195 -12.52 29.39 -0.71
CA LEU A 195 -13.12 30.35 -1.65
C LEU A 195 -14.65 30.31 -1.60
N ILE A 196 -15.23 29.11 -1.75
CA ILE A 196 -16.69 28.93 -1.79
C ILE A 196 -17.28 29.21 -0.41
N GLY A 197 -16.67 28.66 0.64
CA GLY A 197 -17.08 28.90 2.02
C GLY A 197 -16.92 30.36 2.44
N GLY A 198 -15.86 31.03 1.99
CA GLY A 198 -15.67 32.47 2.20
C GLY A 198 -16.80 33.28 1.56
N ASN A 199 -17.19 32.97 0.32
CA ASN A 199 -18.30 33.66 -0.35
C ASN A 199 -19.65 33.41 0.36
N LEU A 200 -19.91 32.17 0.78
CA LEU A 200 -21.12 31.80 1.54
C LEU A 200 -21.24 32.53 2.90
N VAL A 201 -20.11 32.83 3.53
CA VAL A 201 -20.08 33.64 4.77
C VAL A 201 -20.42 35.10 4.48
N ILE A 202 -19.89 35.67 3.38
CA ILE A 202 -20.19 37.05 2.97
C ILE A 202 -21.68 37.22 2.65
N GLU A 203 -22.28 36.22 2.00
CA GLU A 203 -23.71 36.18 1.68
C GLU A 203 -24.61 35.91 2.91
N GLY A 204 -24.02 35.68 4.10
CA GLY A 204 -24.75 35.39 5.34
C GLY A 204 -25.40 34.01 5.39
N MET A 205 -25.13 33.13 4.41
CA MET A 205 -25.66 31.77 4.36
C MET A 205 -24.90 30.78 5.25
N LEU A 206 -23.66 31.11 5.63
CA LEU A 206 -22.81 30.28 6.47
C LEU A 206 -22.20 31.10 7.61
N SER A 207 -22.10 30.52 8.81
CA SER A 207 -21.41 31.17 9.93
C SER A 207 -19.89 30.93 9.88
N ILE A 208 -19.11 31.87 10.41
CA ILE A 208 -17.64 31.73 10.51
C ILE A 208 -17.23 30.45 11.26
N PRO A 209 -17.85 30.07 12.40
CA PRO A 209 -17.54 28.81 13.07
C PRO A 209 -17.79 27.57 12.18
N MET A 210 -18.83 27.59 11.35
CA MET A 210 -19.11 26.52 10.40
C MET A 210 -17.96 26.39 9.39
N LEU A 211 -17.49 27.51 8.83
CA LEU A 211 -16.38 27.52 7.87
C LEU A 211 -15.12 26.88 8.47
N ILE A 212 -14.78 27.23 9.71
CA ILE A 212 -13.64 26.67 10.44
C ILE A 212 -13.84 25.16 10.63
N LEU A 213 -15.04 24.70 10.97
CA LEU A 213 -15.37 23.28 11.10
C LEU A 213 -15.15 22.53 9.78
N PHE A 214 -15.59 23.08 8.64
CA PHE A 214 -15.37 22.48 7.33
C PHE A 214 -13.87 22.41 6.96
N LEU A 215 -13.10 23.47 7.22
CA LEU A 215 -11.65 23.49 7.01
C LEU A 215 -10.94 22.42 7.84
N LEU A 216 -11.24 22.32 9.14
CA LEU A 216 -10.64 21.29 10.00
C LEU A 216 -11.04 19.87 9.58
N SER A 217 -12.30 19.69 9.17
CA SER A 217 -12.82 18.39 8.74
C SER A 217 -12.19 17.95 7.42
N SER A 218 -11.98 18.87 6.48
CA SER A 218 -11.32 18.58 5.20
C SER A 218 -9.87 18.10 5.38
N GLY A 219 -9.10 18.73 6.28
CA GLY A 219 -7.75 18.25 6.62
C GLY A 219 -7.76 16.81 7.13
N ARG A 220 -8.69 16.47 8.03
CA ARG A 220 -8.84 15.11 8.56
C ARG A 220 -9.29 14.08 7.54
N ILE A 221 -10.15 14.47 6.60
CA ILE A 221 -10.59 13.60 5.50
C ILE A 221 -9.44 13.33 4.54
N TYR A 222 -8.53 14.29 4.33
CA TYR A 222 -7.41 14.14 3.39
C TYR A 222 -6.19 13.44 3.97
N ASP A 223 -5.96 13.51 5.30
CA ASP A 223 -4.86 12.81 5.99
C ASP A 223 -4.65 11.34 5.55
N PRO A 224 -5.67 10.46 5.53
CA PRO A 224 -5.48 9.06 5.17
C PRO A 224 -5.20 8.82 3.67
N PHE A 225 -5.38 9.84 2.81
CA PHE A 225 -5.15 9.75 1.37
C PHE A 225 -3.86 10.45 0.92
N THR A 226 -3.15 11.10 1.84
CA THR A 226 -1.89 11.81 1.57
C THR A 226 -0.71 10.90 1.86
#